data_AF-A0A8C9XA97-F1
#
_entry.id   AF-A0A8C9XA97-F1
#
_cell.length_a   1.000
_cell.length_b   1.000
_cell.length_c   1.000
_cell.angle_alpha   90.00
_cell.angle_beta   90.00
_cell.angle_gamma   90.00
#
_symmetry.space_group_name_H-M   'P 1'
#
loop_
_entity.id
_entity.type
_entity.pdbx_description
1 polymer ?
#
loop_
_entity_poly.entity_id
_entity_poly.type
_entity_poly.pdbx_seq_one_letter_code
_entity_poly.pdbx_strand_id
1 'polypeptide(L)'
;MLQHDNARPHVTRICTQFLEAENIPVLAWPAYSPDMSPIEYVWDALDRRIRQRVPGPANIQQLFFFLFFFFTDWFSDPPRSPPIQ
;
A
#
# COMPACT_ATOMS: atom_id res chain seq x y z
N MET A 1 -1.63 15.61 -0.62
CA MET A 1 -1.98 15.16 -1.98
C MET A 1 -2.16 13.66 -1.93
N LEU A 2 -3.28 13.14 -2.44
CA LEU A 2 -3.60 11.73 -2.48
C LEU A 2 -3.10 11.14 -3.81
N GLN A 3 -2.40 10.02 -3.73
CA GLN A 3 -2.05 9.21 -4.89
C GLN A 3 -2.93 7.95 -4.87
N HIS A 4 -3.66 7.71 -5.96
CA HIS A 4 -4.39 6.47 -6.19
C HIS A 4 -4.32 6.13 -7.69
N ASP A 5 -4.61 4.88 -8.03
CA ASP A 5 -4.70 4.48 -9.44
C ASP A 5 -5.99 4.99 -10.09
N ASN A 6 -6.06 4.99 -11.42
CA ASN A 6 -7.27 5.37 -12.15
C ASN A 6 -8.28 4.21 -12.24
N ALA A 7 -8.32 3.30 -11.26
CA ALA A 7 -9.29 2.23 -11.24
C ALA A 7 -10.71 2.80 -11.19
N ARG A 8 -11.65 2.14 -11.86
CA ARG A 8 -13.04 2.62 -12.01
C ARG A 8 -13.68 3.06 -10.68
N PRO A 9 -13.52 2.35 -9.55
CA PRO A 9 -14.07 2.80 -8.26
C PRO A 9 -13.55 4.17 -7.81
N HIS A 10 -12.25 4.44 -8.00
CA HIS A 10 -11.58 5.65 -7.52
C HIS A 10 -11.92 6.90 -8.35
N VAL A 11 -12.28 6.70 -9.62
CA VAL A 11 -12.69 7.79 -10.54
C VAL A 11 -14.21 7.91 -10.68
N THR A 12 -14.98 7.23 -9.83
CA THR A 12 -16.44 7.43 -9.80
C THR A 12 -16.79 8.84 -9.35
N ARG A 13 -17.90 9.38 -9.86
CA ARG A 13 -18.39 10.72 -9.49
C ARG A 13 -18.52 10.91 -7.98
N ILE A 14 -18.98 9.89 -7.25
CA ILE A 14 -19.16 9.98 -5.80
C ILE A 14 -17.79 10.16 -5.11
N CYS A 15 -16.79 9.37 -5.51
CA CYS A 15 -15.44 9.49 -4.98
C CYS A 15 -14.81 10.85 -5.33
N THR A 16 -14.90 11.31 -6.58
CA THR A 16 -14.30 12.59 -6.97
C THR A 16 -14.96 13.78 -6.26
N GLN A 17 -16.30 13.79 -6.14
CA GLN A 17 -17.02 14.83 -5.41
C GLN A 17 -16.66 14.87 -3.92
N PHE A 18 -16.44 13.70 -3.30
CA PHE A 18 -15.98 13.64 -1.92
C PHE A 18 -14.58 14.25 -1.76
N LEU A 19 -13.64 13.89 -2.64
CA LEU A 19 -12.27 14.41 -2.58
C LEU A 19 -12.24 15.94 -2.81
N GLU A 20 -13.08 16.45 -3.70
CA GLU A 20 -13.26 17.90 -3.91
C GLU A 20 -13.84 18.58 -2.66
N ALA A 21 -14.89 18.02 -2.05
CA ALA A 21 -15.51 18.58 -0.84
C ALA A 21 -14.55 18.63 0.35
N GLU A 22 -13.72 17.59 0.51
CA GLU A 22 -12.70 17.50 1.57
C GLU A 22 -11.41 18.27 1.23
N ASN A 23 -11.35 18.96 0.08
CA ASN A 23 -10.17 19.67 -0.41
C ASN A 23 -8.91 18.79 -0.46
N ILE A 24 -9.06 17.53 -0.85
CA ILE A 24 -7.97 16.57 -0.96
C ILE A 24 -7.43 16.62 -2.40
N PRO A 25 -6.26 17.25 -2.66
CA PRO A 25 -5.72 17.30 -4.02
C PRO A 25 -5.28 15.89 -4.44
N VAL A 26 -5.67 15.47 -5.64
CA VAL A 26 -5.30 14.18 -6.23
C VAL A 26 -4.11 14.38 -7.17
N LEU A 27 -3.09 13.52 -7.04
CA LEU A 27 -1.96 13.48 -7.97
C LEU A 27 -2.41 12.86 -9.30
N ALA A 28 -2.24 13.59 -10.40
CA ALA A 28 -2.45 13.04 -11.73
C ALA A 28 -1.47 11.87 -11.97
N TRP A 29 -2.01 10.67 -12.18
CA TRP A 29 -1.23 9.45 -12.32
C TRP A 29 -1.43 8.82 -13.70
N PRO A 30 -0.36 8.40 -14.40
CA PRO A 30 -0.50 7.68 -15.66
C PRO A 30 -1.19 6.32 -15.45
N ALA A 31 -1.98 5.90 -16.43
CA ALA A 31 -2.59 4.58 -16.42
C ALA A 31 -1.51 3.49 -16.57
N TYR A 32 -1.70 2.35 -15.90
CA TYR A 32 -0.82 1.17 -15.98
C TYR A 32 0.62 1.38 -15.51
N SER A 33 0.85 2.27 -14.53
CA SER A 33 2.15 2.44 -13.86
C SER A 33 2.10 1.96 -12.39
N PRO A 34 1.96 0.64 -12.15
CA PRO A 34 2.00 0.08 -10.79
C PRO A 34 3.40 0.22 -10.18
N ASP A 35 4.45 0.07 -11.00
CA ASP A 35 5.87 0.23 -10.65
C ASP A 35 6.22 1.58 -10.04
N MET A 36 5.47 2.62 -10.41
CA MET A 36 5.67 3.96 -9.87
C MET A 36 4.97 4.16 -8.50
N SER A 37 4.13 3.24 -8.03
CA SER A 37 3.36 3.41 -6.80
C SER A 37 4.23 3.10 -5.56
N PRO A 38 4.39 4.05 -4.62
CA PRO A 38 5.15 3.81 -3.40
C PRO A 38 4.66 2.61 -2.57
N ILE A 39 3.40 2.19 -2.74
CA ILE A 39 2.83 1.07 -2.02
C ILE A 39 3.39 -0.29 -2.48
N GLU A 40 3.83 -0.42 -3.73
CA GLU A 40 4.42 -1.67 -4.23
C GLU A 40 5.68 -2.05 -3.45
N TYR A 41 6.47 -1.07 -3.00
CA TYR A 41 7.65 -1.33 -2.16
C TYR A 41 7.27 -1.91 -0.80
N VAL A 42 6.19 -1.43 -0.20
CA VAL A 42 5.69 -1.94 1.07
C VAL A 42 5.17 -3.37 0.90
N TRP A 43 4.49 -3.64 -0.23
CA TRP A 43 4.01 -4.98 -0.56
C TRP A 43 5.14 -5.98 -0.80
N ASP A 44 6.20 -5.62 -1.53
CA ASP A 44 7.37 -6.48 -1.73
C ASP A 44 8.09 -6.78 -0.39
N ALA A 45 8.29 -5.77 0.45
CA ALA A 45 8.88 -5.98 1.77
C ALA A 45 8.02 -6.88 2.68
N LEU A 46 6.71 -6.71 2.62
CA LEU A 46 5.76 -7.56 3.33
C LEU A 46 5.84 -9.01 2.83
N ASP A 47 5.75 -9.23 1.52
CA ASP A 47 5.76 -10.57 0.91
C ASP A 47 7.05 -11.32 1.27
N ARG A 48 8.21 -10.65 1.18
CA ARG A 48 9.50 -11.22 1.61
C ARG A 48 9.48 -11.64 3.08
N ARG A 49 8.95 -10.80 3.98
CA ARG A 49 8.87 -11.13 5.42
C ARG A 49 7.89 -12.28 5.68
N ILE A 50 6.79 -12.40 4.93
CA ILE A 50 5.85 -13.54 5.04
C ILE A 50 6.53 -14.83 4.60
N ARG A 51 7.19 -14.82 3.42
CA ARG A 51 7.86 -16.02 2.86
C ARG A 51 9.00 -16.54 3.73
N GLN A 52 9.67 -15.67 4.48
CA GLN A 52 10.74 -16.07 5.40
C GLN A 52 10.23 -16.72 6.70
N ARG A 53 8.92 -16.65 7.00
CA ARG A 53 8.38 -17.28 8.21
C ARG A 53 8.12 -18.77 8.01
N VAL A 54 8.62 -19.57 8.94
CA VAL A 54 8.38 -21.02 9.02
C VAL A 54 7.98 -21.38 10.46
N PRO A 55 6.77 -21.90 10.70
CA PRO A 55 5.68 -22.05 9.73
C PRO A 55 5.08 -20.70 9.32
N GLY A 56 4.54 -20.61 8.10
CA GLY A 56 3.77 -19.46 7.65
C GLY A 56 2.44 -19.31 8.41
N PRO A 57 1.73 -18.18 8.27
CA PRO A 57 0.44 -17.99 8.92
C PRO A 57 -0.58 -19.02 8.43
N ALA A 58 -1.18 -19.76 9.36
CA ALA A 58 -2.08 -20.88 9.06
C ALA A 58 -3.57 -20.47 9.01
N ASN A 59 -3.91 -19.24 9.43
CA ASN A 59 -5.27 -18.73 9.42
C ASN A 59 -5.30 -17.20 9.32
N ILE A 60 -6.50 -16.65 9.08
CA ILE A 60 -6.72 -15.22 8.90
C ILE A 60 -6.32 -14.41 10.14
N GLN A 61 -6.51 -14.95 11.34
CA GLN A 61 -6.15 -14.24 12.58
C GLN A 61 -4.63 -14.07 12.69
N GLN A 62 -3.86 -15.13 12.41
CA GLN A 62 -2.40 -15.07 12.40
C GLN A 62 -1.88 -14.14 11.30
N LEU A 63 -2.49 -14.18 10.11
CA LEU A 63 -2.17 -13.24 9.03
C LEU A 63 -2.47 -11.79 9.47
N PHE A 64 -3.61 -11.54 10.10
CA PHE A 64 -4.00 -10.22 10.57
C PHE A 64 -3.02 -9.66 11.60
N PHE A 65 -2.68 -10.44 12.64
CA PHE A 65 -1.67 -10.03 13.62
C PHE A 65 -0.34 -9.71 12.95
N PHE A 66 0.08 -10.55 12.00
CA PHE A 66 1.32 -10.32 11.28
C PHE A 66 1.30 -9.02 10.47
N LEU A 67 0.23 -8.79 9.70
CA LEU A 67 0.05 -7.54 8.95
C LEU A 67 0.08 -6.34 9.89
N PHE A 68 -0.67 -6.41 10.99
CA PHE A 68 -0.70 -5.35 11.99
C PHE A 68 0.71 -5.04 12.51
N PHE A 69 1.45 -6.05 12.98
CA PHE A 69 2.80 -5.84 13.50
C PHE A 69 3.77 -5.33 12.42
N PHE A 70 3.67 -5.85 11.20
CA PHE A 70 4.47 -5.37 10.07
C PHE A 70 4.23 -3.89 9.81
N PHE A 71 2.97 -3.45 9.71
CA PHE A 71 2.65 -2.05 9.44
C PHE A 71 3.02 -1.16 10.62
N THR A 72 2.81 -1.60 11.87
CA THR A 72 3.25 -0.81 13.04
C THR A 72 4.76 -0.62 13.07
N ASP A 73 5.54 -1.66 12.76
CA ASP A 73 7.00 -1.59 12.67
C ASP A 73 7.43 -0.68 11.52
N TRP A 74 6.87 -0.91 10.34
CA TRP A 74 7.20 -0.17 9.11
C TRP A 74 6.95 1.34 9.23
N PHE A 75 5.84 1.75 9.85
CA PHE A 75 5.55 3.18 10.06
C PHE A 75 6.32 3.80 11.23
N SER A 76 6.87 2.98 12.13
CA SER A 76 7.69 3.46 13.25
C SER A 76 9.14 3.69 12.83
N ASP A 77 9.74 2.77 12.08
CA ASP A 77 11.12 2.88 11.58
C ASP A 77 11.27 2.17 10.21
N PRO A 78 10.92 2.84 9.10
CA PRO A 78 11.04 2.25 7.78
C PRO A 78 12.51 2.05 7.37
N PRO A 79 12.85 0.99 6.63
CA PRO A 79 14.21 0.78 6.14
C PRO A 79 14.69 1.97 5.30
N ARG A 80 15.93 2.43 5.54
CA ARG A 80 16.49 3.69 5.02
C ARG A 80 16.60 3.80 3.49
N SER A 81 16.46 2.71 2.76
CA SER A 81 16.45 2.70 1.30
C SER A 81 16.08 1.30 0.78
N PRO A 82 15.35 1.19 -0.34
CA PRO A 82 15.10 -0.10 -0.98
C PRO A 82 16.42 -0.72 -1.48
N PRO A 83 16.61 -2.04 -1.40
CA PRO A 83 17.66 -2.71 -2.16
C PRO A 83 17.39 -2.46 -3.65
N ILE A 84 18.40 -1.95 -4.34
CA ILE A 84 18.39 -1.74 -5.79
C ILE A 84 17.95 -3.06 -6.45
N GLN A 85 16.91 -3.01 -7.29
CA GLN A 85 16.55 -4.13 -8.16
C GLN A 85 17.65 -4.37 -9.20
#